data_AF-A0A5J4L6N3-F1
#
_entry.id   AF-A0A5J4L6N3-F1
#
_cell.length_a   1.000
_cell.length_b   1.000
_cell.length_c   1.000
_cell.angle_alpha   90.00
_cell.angle_beta   90.00
_cell.angle_gamma   90.00
#
_symmetry.space_group_name_H-M   'P 1'
#
loop_
_entity.id
_entity.type
_entity.pdbx_description
1 polymer ?
#
loop_
_entity_poly.entity_id
_entity_poly.type
_entity_poly.pdbx_seq_one_letter_code
_entity_poly.pdbx_strand_id
1 'polypeptide(L)'
;MIQILPIGTLVWVAQGEQRKLGRGRPHVVGDGVVTAHLPCSACWQRHVDDGGHVSAAGYRAAADACEEPAGYVASVKGLPLIVAPGDETVLAVPITSTDRSAA
;
A
#
# COMPACT_ATOMS: atom_id res chain seq x y z
N MET A 1 -12.17 0.46 8.77
CA MET A 1 -10.85 0.52 9.43
C MET A 1 -9.97 -0.51 8.75
N ILE A 2 -8.84 -0.10 8.15
CA ILE A 2 -7.88 -1.05 7.56
C ILE A 2 -6.92 -1.48 8.66
N GLN A 3 -6.59 -2.77 8.68
CA GLN A 3 -5.49 -3.27 9.49
C GLN A 3 -4.17 -2.96 8.77
N ILE A 4 -3.28 -2.19 9.41
CA ILE A 4 -1.91 -2.01 8.92
C ILE A 4 -1.15 -3.32 9.13
N LEU A 5 -0.71 -3.92 8.03
CA LEU A 5 -0.05 -5.23 8.05
C LEU A 5 1.48 -5.05 8.09
N PRO A 6 2.22 -5.90 8.85
CA PRO A 6 3.68 -5.89 8.83
C PRO A 6 4.25 -6.12 7.43
N ILE A 7 5.44 -5.57 7.16
CA ILE A 7 6.20 -5.87 5.94
C ILE A 7 6.51 -7.38 5.91
N GLY A 8 6.38 -8.00 4.74
CA GLY A 8 6.52 -9.44 4.55
C GLY A 8 5.22 -10.23 4.74
N THR A 9 4.14 -9.60 5.22
CA THR A 9 2.83 -10.26 5.34
C THR A 9 2.30 -10.64 3.96
N LEU A 10 1.85 -11.89 3.82
CA LEU A 10 1.13 -12.35 2.64
C LEU A 10 -0.29 -11.80 2.64
N VAL A 11 -0.73 -11.31 1.48
CA VAL A 11 -2.02 -10.67 1.31
C VAL A 11 -2.64 -11.09 -0.01
N TRP A 12 -3.95 -11.30 -0.03
CA TRP A 12 -4.71 -11.34 -1.26
C TRP A 12 -5.29 -9.95 -1.50
N VAL A 13 -5.07 -9.39 -2.69
CA VAL A 13 -5.52 -8.04 -3.03
C VAL A 13 -6.38 -8.09 -4.28
N ALA A 14 -7.48 -7.35 -4.26
CA ALA A 14 -8.30 -7.05 -5.42
C ALA A 14 -8.46 -5.52 -5.55
N GLN A 15 -8.08 -4.99 -6.71
CA GLN A 15 -8.30 -3.60 -7.08
C GLN A 15 -9.27 -3.52 -8.25
N GLY A 16 -10.42 -2.89 -8.01
CA GLY A 16 -11.39 -2.52 -9.02
C GLY A 16 -10.90 -1.38 -9.91
N GLU A 17 -11.50 -1.28 -11.10
CA GLU A 17 -11.20 -0.21 -12.04
C GLU A 17 -11.64 1.16 -11.50
N GLN A 18 -10.70 2.09 -11.28
CA GLN A 18 -11.03 3.49 -11.00
C GLN A 18 -11.26 4.26 -12.30
N ARG A 19 -12.53 4.42 -12.70
CA ARG A 19 -12.93 5.18 -13.90
C ARG A 19 -12.86 6.71 -13.72
N LYS A 20 -12.76 7.22 -12.49
CA LYS A 20 -12.89 8.66 -12.18
C LYS A 20 -11.66 9.51 -12.54
N LEU A 21 -10.52 8.94 -12.94
CA LEU A 21 -9.25 9.67 -13.15
C LEU A 21 -8.69 9.59 -14.60
N GLY A 22 -9.48 9.17 -15.59
CA GLY A 22 -9.13 9.26 -17.02
C GLY A 22 -7.99 8.34 -17.53
N ARG A 23 -7.18 7.78 -16.63
CA ARG A 23 -6.29 6.64 -16.88
C ARG A 23 -6.73 5.52 -15.94
N GLY A 24 -7.58 4.62 -16.43
CA GLY A 24 -8.01 3.46 -15.65
C GLY A 24 -6.79 2.67 -15.19
N ARG A 25 -6.65 2.49 -13.87
CA ARG A 25 -5.68 1.51 -13.35
C ARG A 25 -6.17 0.12 -13.79
N PRO A 26 -5.27 -0.75 -14.28
CA PRO A 26 -5.66 -2.10 -14.65
C PRO A 26 -6.28 -2.78 -13.42
N HIS A 27 -7.33 -3.56 -13.66
CA HIS A 27 -7.85 -4.44 -12.63
C HIS A 27 -6.77 -5.42 -12.22
N VAL A 28 -6.42 -5.46 -10.93
CA VAL A 28 -5.43 -6.38 -10.39
C VAL A 28 -6.08 -7.24 -9.31
N VAL A 29 -5.95 -8.55 -9.46
CA VAL A 29 -6.35 -9.52 -8.44
C VAL A 29 -5.25 -10.56 -8.28
N GLY A 30 -4.94 -10.88 -7.02
CA GLY A 30 -4.14 -12.03 -6.67
C GLY A 30 -3.35 -11.86 -5.37
N ASP A 31 -2.51 -12.85 -5.12
CA ASP A 31 -1.61 -12.88 -3.99
C ASP A 31 -0.47 -11.90 -4.15
N GLY A 32 -0.09 -11.29 -3.04
CA GLY A 32 1.01 -10.37 -2.93
C GLY A 32 1.64 -10.41 -1.56
N VAL A 33 2.63 -9.53 -1.40
CA VAL A 33 3.36 -9.36 -0.15
C VAL A 33 3.43 -7.88 0.18
N VAL A 34 3.26 -7.53 1.46
CA VAL A 34 3.47 -6.17 1.93
C VAL A 34 4.95 -5.81 1.80
N THR A 35 5.27 -4.78 1.02
CA THR A 35 6.65 -4.38 0.73
C THR A 35 7.05 -3.05 1.36
N ALA A 36 6.09 -2.21 1.75
CA ALA A 36 6.35 -0.92 2.38
C ALA A 36 5.13 -0.41 3.14
N HIS A 37 5.35 0.53 4.06
CA HIS A 37 4.31 1.31 4.71
C HIS A 37 4.14 2.69 4.05
N LEU A 38 2.98 3.31 4.27
CA LEU A 38 2.74 4.70 3.87
C LEU A 38 2.92 5.61 5.09
N PRO A 39 3.66 6.73 4.96
CA PRO A 39 3.81 7.67 6.07
C PRO A 39 2.47 8.30 6.43
N CYS A 40 2.26 8.55 7.72
CA CYS A 40 1.18 9.41 8.18
C CYS A 40 1.34 10.84 7.66
N SER A 41 0.26 11.62 7.58
CA SER A 41 0.32 13.01 7.08
C SER A 41 1.27 13.89 7.90
N ALA A 42 1.28 13.74 9.22
CA ALA A 42 2.20 14.46 10.11
C ALA A 42 3.67 14.04 9.91
N CYS A 43 3.89 12.74 9.66
CA CYS A 43 5.20 12.15 9.41
C CYS A 43 5.74 12.63 8.05
N TRP A 44 4.87 12.62 7.04
CA TRP A 44 5.14 13.17 5.72
C TRP A 44 5.57 14.64 5.82
N GLN A 45 4.81 15.49 6.51
CA GLN A 45 5.13 16.92 6.64
C GLN A 45 6.48 17.21 7.31
N ARG A 46 6.94 16.34 8.24
CA ARG A 46 8.25 16.48 8.89
C ARG A 46 9.43 16.15 7.98
N HIS A 47 9.20 15.38 6.92
CA HIS A 47 10.23 14.93 5.98
C HIS A 47 10.19 15.66 4.63
N VAL A 48 9.23 16.57 4.45
CA VAL A 48 9.14 17.43 3.27
C VAL A 48 10.09 18.63 3.48
N ASP A 49 11.16 18.69 2.69
CA ASP A 49 12.04 19.86 2.65
C ASP A 49 11.31 21.09 2.07
N ASP A 50 11.83 22.29 2.37
CA ASP A 50 11.36 23.57 1.80
C ASP A 50 11.39 23.49 0.26
N GLY A 51 10.22 23.29 -0.35
CA GLY A 51 10.06 23.05 -1.79
C GLY A 51 9.14 21.88 -2.15
N GLY A 52 8.68 21.09 -1.18
CA GLY A 52 7.60 20.12 -1.40
C GLY A 52 8.02 18.82 -2.09
N HIS A 53 9.32 18.59 -2.28
CA HIS A 53 9.84 17.40 -2.96
C HIS A 53 10.58 16.49 -1.99
N VAL A 54 10.22 15.21 -1.99
CA VAL A 54 10.85 14.18 -1.15
C VAL A 54 11.39 13.10 -2.06
N SER A 55 12.65 12.73 -1.88
CA SER A 55 13.23 11.60 -2.60
C SER A 55 12.52 10.29 -2.22
N ALA A 56 12.56 9.27 -3.08
CA ALA A 56 11.99 7.96 -2.74
C ALA A 56 12.59 7.37 -1.44
N ALA A 57 13.86 7.68 -1.15
CA ALA A 57 14.51 7.30 0.10
C ALA A 57 13.95 8.06 1.31
N GLY A 58 13.72 9.38 1.16
CA GLY A 58 13.07 10.20 2.19
C GLY A 58 11.63 9.75 2.47
N TYR A 59 10.89 9.35 1.43
CA TYR A 59 9.55 8.79 1.57
C TYR A 59 9.55 7.50 2.40
N ARG A 60 10.48 6.59 2.12
CA ARG A 60 10.66 5.36 2.90
C ARG A 60 11.05 5.65 4.33
N ALA A 61 12.03 6.52 4.55
CA ALA A 61 12.45 6.89 5.91
C ALA A 61 11.29 7.49 6.72
N ALA A 62 10.46 8.34 6.11
CA ALA A 62 9.27 8.89 6.74
C ALA A 62 8.22 7.82 7.09
N ALA A 63 8.07 6.80 6.23
CA ALA A 63 7.18 5.67 6.47
C ALA A 63 7.69 4.75 7.58
N ASP A 64 8.99 4.45 7.58
CA ASP A 64 9.62 3.57 8.57
C ASP A 64 9.68 4.20 9.97
N ALA A 65 9.80 5.53 10.04
CA ALA A 65 9.75 6.29 11.29
C ALA A 65 8.33 6.52 11.81
N CYS A 66 7.30 6.17 11.04
CA CYS A 66 5.91 6.43 11.39
C CYS A 66 5.35 5.30 12.28
N GLU A 67 5.01 5.63 13.53
CA GLU A 67 4.40 4.66 14.46
C GLU A 67 2.98 4.25 14.05
N GLU A 68 2.26 5.12 13.34
CA GLU A 68 0.89 4.90 12.85
C GLU A 68 0.80 5.10 11.33
N PRO A 69 1.24 4.12 10.52
CA PRO A 69 1.20 4.24 9.07
C PRO A 69 -0.20 4.50 8.54
N ALA A 70 -0.31 5.36 7.52
CA ALA A 70 -1.59 5.66 6.88
C ALA A 70 -2.10 4.51 5.99
N GLY A 71 -1.29 3.48 5.75
CA GLY A 71 -1.60 2.37 4.86
C GLY A 71 -0.33 1.58 4.53
N TYR A 72 -0.40 0.76 3.49
CA TYR A 72 0.76 -0.01 3.03
C TYR A 72 0.76 -0.21 1.52
N VAL A 73 1.89 -0.67 1.00
CA VAL A 73 2.07 -1.08 -0.39
C VAL A 73 2.21 -2.60 -0.44
N ALA A 74 1.40 -3.25 -1.24
CA ALA A 74 1.53 -4.66 -1.58
C ALA A 74 2.11 -4.82 -2.99
N SER A 75 3.05 -5.75 -3.18
CA SER A 75 3.50 -6.18 -4.50
C SER A 75 2.68 -7.38 -4.94
N VAL A 76 1.87 -7.22 -5.99
CA VAL A 76 1.03 -8.29 -6.57
C VAL A 76 1.46 -8.47 -8.02
N LYS A 77 1.94 -9.67 -8.37
CA LYS A 77 2.47 -9.97 -9.72
C LYS A 77 3.53 -8.95 -10.19
N GLY A 78 4.34 -8.43 -9.26
CA GLY A 78 5.38 -7.43 -9.52
C GLY A 78 4.88 -5.98 -9.64
N LEU A 79 3.57 -5.74 -9.50
CA LEU A 79 2.97 -4.41 -9.54
C LEU A 79 2.76 -3.87 -8.12
N PRO A 80 3.18 -2.63 -7.83
CA PRO A 80 2.92 -2.00 -6.54
C PRO A 80 1.46 -1.52 -6.46
N LEU A 81 0.77 -1.95 -5.41
CA LEU A 81 -0.60 -1.56 -5.09
C LEU A 81 -0.66 -0.87 -3.75
N ILE A 82 -1.26 0.31 -3.72
CA ILE A 82 -1.49 1.08 -2.50
C ILE A 82 -2.77 0.57 -1.85
N VAL A 83 -2.69 0.20 -0.58
CA VAL A 83 -3.84 -0.13 0.26
C VAL A 83 -3.93 0.92 1.37
N ALA A 84 -4.97 1.74 1.31
CA ALA A 84 -5.16 2.87 2.21
C ALA A 84 -6.62 2.95 2.68
N PRO A 85 -6.89 3.51 3.88
CA PRO A 85 -8.23 3.73 4.38
C PRO A 85 -9.01 4.67 3.46
N GLY A 86 -10.27 4.30 3.19
CA GLY A 86 -11.17 5.07 2.33
C GLY A 86 -10.98 4.82 0.83
N ASP A 87 -10.03 3.99 0.41
CA ASP A 87 -10.01 3.50 -0.97
C ASP A 87 -11.06 2.39 -1.14
N GLU A 88 -12.25 2.78 -1.57
CA GLU A 88 -13.38 1.87 -1.82
C GLU A 88 -13.14 0.91 -3.01
N THR A 89 -12.05 1.10 -3.75
CA THR A 89 -11.73 0.27 -4.92
C THR A 89 -10.71 -0.83 -4.62
N VAL A 90 -10.14 -0.86 -3.41
CA VAL A 90 -9.13 -1.83 -3.03
C VAL A 90 -9.62 -2.67 -1.84
N LEU A 91 -9.71 -3.98 -2.04
CA LEU A 91 -9.90 -4.96 -0.99
C LEU A 91 -8.57 -5.68 -0.76
N ALA A 92 -8.14 -5.77 0.50
CA ALA A 92 -6.95 -6.52 0.87
C ALA A 92 -7.23 -7.37 2.10
N VAL A 93 -6.88 -8.65 2.03
CA VAL A 93 -7.15 -9.64 3.08
C VAL A 93 -5.83 -10.34 3.42
N PRO A 94 -5.40 -10.37 4.70
CA PRO A 94 -4.21 -11.11 5.09
C PRO A 94 -4.40 -12.61 4.86
N ILE A 95 -3.43 -13.24 4.23
CA ILE A 95 -3.40 -14.69 4.03
C ILE A 95 -2.74 -15.29 5.27
N THR A 96 -3.54 -15.90 6.14
CA THR A 96 -3.09 -16.48 7.40
C THR A 96 -2.84 -18.00 7.31
N SER A 97 -3.29 -18.65 6.24
CA SER A 97 -3.08 -20.08 5.99
C SER A 97 -1.86 -20.32 5.09
N THR A 98 -1.11 -21.39 5.36
CA THR A 98 -0.05 -21.88 4.46
C THR A 98 -0.58 -22.53 3.18
N ASP A 99 -1.88 -22.78 3.10
CA ASP A 99 -2.56 -23.31 1.91
C ASP A 99 -2.67 -22.21 0.86
N ARG A 100 -1.73 -22.21 -0.08
CA ARG A 100 -1.72 -21.28 -1.21
C ARG A 100 -2.87 -21.63 -2.14
N SER A 101 -3.73 -20.65 -2.46
CA SER A 101 -4.64 -20.78 -3.59
C SER A 101 -3.79 -20.79 -4.87
N ALA A 102 -3.63 -21.96 -5.48
CA ALA A 102 -3.13 -22.09 -6.84
C ALA A 102 -4.24 -21.60 -7.80
N ALA A 103 -4.30 -20.29 -8.03
CA ALA A 103 -5.23 -19.66 -8.97
C ALA A 103 -4.47 -19.00 -10.12
#